data_AF-A0A7S3N3C4-F1
#
_entry.id   AF-A0A7S3N3C4-F1
#
_cell.length_a   1.000
_cell.length_b   1.000
_cell.length_c   1.000
_cell.angle_alpha   90.00
_cell.angle_beta   90.00
_cell.angle_gamma   90.00
#
_symmetry.space_group_name_H-M   'P 1'
#
loop_
_entity.id
_entity.type
_entity.pdbx_description
1 polymer ?
#
loop_
_entity_poly.entity_id
_entity_poly.type
_entity_poly.pdbx_seq_one_letter_code
_entity_poly.pdbx_strand_id
1 'polypeptide(L)'
;MDAELLLADMEFFEEDTEENIKLKNSVIELYNARLDERIRRKKFVIERGLLDLKRQQRYERKRTKEERDIINSMKIFARFNTEEDHQKIVNNLIKERMLREVIEQLKYFRSKGLTSLDQIEKFIDSQRKGNAGLQVKKSE
;
A
#
# COMPACT_ATOMS: atom_id res chain seq x y z
N MET A 1 2.85 7.63 25.93
CA MET A 1 3.20 7.38 27.35
C MET A 1 4.19 6.24 27.35
N ASP A 2 5.35 6.45 27.94
CA ASP A 2 6.36 5.41 28.03
C ASP A 2 5.85 4.30 28.94
N ALA A 3 5.77 3.07 28.44
CA ALA A 3 5.26 1.95 29.23
C ALA A 3 6.18 1.65 30.42
N GLU A 4 7.46 2.02 30.28
CA GLU A 4 8.51 1.85 31.28
C GLU A 4 8.24 2.68 32.55
N LEU A 5 7.57 3.84 32.42
CA LEU A 5 7.17 4.65 33.57
C LEU A 5 6.12 3.97 34.46
N LEU A 6 5.31 3.05 33.93
CA LEU A 6 4.27 2.37 34.72
C LEU A 6 4.83 1.30 35.65
N LEU A 7 6.04 0.82 35.35
CA LEU A 7 6.74 -0.19 36.16
C LEU A 7 7.90 0.40 36.97
N ALA A 8 8.38 1.59 36.62
CA ALA A 8 9.58 2.19 37.22
C ALA A 8 9.50 2.29 38.75
N ASP A 9 8.32 2.63 39.28
CA ASP A 9 8.08 2.80 40.72
C ASP A 9 7.29 1.62 41.32
N MET A 10 7.16 0.49 40.60
CA MET A 10 6.40 -0.66 41.09
C MET A 10 7.30 -1.58 41.93
N GLU A 11 6.94 -1.71 43.21
CA GLU A 11 7.62 -2.61 44.15
C GLU A 11 6.65 -3.64 44.71
N PHE A 12 7.14 -4.83 45.04
CA PHE A 12 6.37 -5.87 45.75
C PHE A 12 6.83 -5.91 47.20
N PHE A 13 5.87 -5.92 48.13
CA PHE A 13 6.12 -6.03 49.56
C PHE A 13 5.53 -7.34 50.08
N GLU A 14 6.15 -7.94 51.09
CA GLU A 14 5.66 -9.19 51.69
C GLU A 14 4.26 -9.04 52.35
N GLU A 15 3.90 -7.80 52.71
CA GLU A 15 2.61 -7.44 53.30
C GLU A 15 1.53 -7.10 52.26
N ASP A 16 1.82 -7.18 50.96
CA ASP A 16 0.85 -6.88 49.92
C ASP A 16 -0.38 -7.79 50.03
N THR A 17 -1.56 -7.18 49.98
CA THR A 17 -2.81 -7.95 49.89
C THR A 17 -2.90 -8.69 48.56
N GLU A 18 -3.66 -9.78 48.53
CA GLU A 18 -3.86 -10.57 47.31
C GLU A 18 -4.45 -9.70 46.16
N GLU A 19 -5.25 -8.70 46.49
CA GLU A 19 -5.79 -7.71 45.54
C GLU A 19 -4.70 -6.80 44.95
N ASN A 20 -3.77 -6.32 45.79
CA ASN A 20 -2.63 -5.52 45.33
C ASN A 20 -1.71 -6.33 44.41
N ILE A 21 -1.44 -7.59 44.75
CA ILE A 21 -0.64 -8.48 43.91
C ILE A 21 -1.30 -8.70 42.54
N LYS A 22 -2.62 -8.95 42.52
CA LYS A 22 -3.38 -9.09 41.26
C LYS A 22 -3.31 -7.83 40.40
N LEU A 23 -3.48 -6.65 41.01
CA LEU A 23 -3.38 -5.38 40.31
C LEU A 23 -1.97 -5.18 39.70
N LYS A 24 -0.91 -5.41 40.47
CA LYS A 24 0.48 -5.32 40.00
C LYS A 24 0.74 -6.28 38.84
N ASN A 25 0.26 -7.52 38.92
CA ASN A 25 0.35 -8.48 37.83
C ASN A 25 -0.37 -8.01 36.55
N SER A 26 -1.59 -7.46 36.66
CA SER A 26 -2.29 -6.91 35.50
C SER A 26 -1.55 -5.74 34.83
N VAL A 27 -0.85 -4.91 35.61
CA VAL A 27 -0.03 -3.82 35.07
C VAL A 27 1.21 -4.38 34.35
N ILE A 28 1.84 -5.45 34.88
CA ILE A 28 2.94 -6.16 34.20
C ILE A 28 2.46 -6.78 32.88
N GLU A 29 1.29 -7.41 32.85
CA GLU A 29 0.70 -7.94 31.62
C GLU A 29 0.50 -6.84 30.57
N LEU A 30 -0.04 -5.69 30.98
CA LEU A 30 -0.22 -4.54 30.10
C LEU A 30 1.12 -4.03 29.55
N TYR A 31 2.17 -4.00 30.37
CA TYR A 31 3.51 -3.65 29.94
C TYR A 31 4.05 -4.62 28.88
N ASN A 32 3.94 -5.94 29.14
CA ASN A 32 4.38 -6.97 28.20
C ASN A 32 3.64 -6.84 26.85
N ALA A 33 2.33 -6.62 26.87
CA ALA A 33 1.55 -6.39 25.64
C ALA A 33 2.05 -5.17 24.84
N ARG A 34 2.46 -4.09 25.53
CA ARG A 34 3.06 -2.90 24.88
C ARG A 34 4.46 -3.18 24.35
N LEU A 35 5.27 -3.96 25.06
CA LEU A 35 6.59 -4.37 24.62
C LEU A 35 6.49 -5.24 23.36
N ASP A 36 5.55 -6.19 23.33
CA ASP A 36 5.28 -7.03 22.17
C ASP A 36 4.85 -6.22 20.95
N GLU A 37 3.94 -5.25 21.13
CA GLU A 37 3.52 -4.37 20.02
C GLU A 37 4.69 -3.52 19.50
N ARG A 38 5.59 -3.07 20.37
CA ARG A 38 6.82 -2.35 19.98
C ARG A 38 7.76 -3.25 19.19
N ILE A 39 7.99 -4.48 19.64
CA ILE A 39 8.80 -5.48 18.92
C ILE A 39 8.17 -5.77 17.56
N ARG A 40 6.86 -5.97 17.51
CA ARG A 40 6.10 -6.23 16.28
C ARG A 40 6.26 -5.09 15.27
N ARG A 41 6.14 -3.83 15.71
CA ARG A 41 6.34 -2.65 14.85
C ARG A 41 7.78 -2.54 14.35
N LYS A 42 8.77 -2.79 15.21
CA LYS A 42 10.18 -2.78 14.82
C LYS A 42 10.47 -3.84 13.77
N LYS A 43 9.99 -5.07 13.99
CA LYS A 43 10.10 -6.19 13.04
C LYS A 43 9.46 -5.84 11.70
N PHE A 44 8.24 -5.30 11.71
CA PHE A 44 7.53 -4.86 10.51
C PHE A 44 8.32 -3.84 9.67
N VAL A 45 8.94 -2.85 10.32
CA VAL A 45 9.74 -1.81 9.65
C VAL A 45 11.02 -2.38 9.05
N ILE A 46 11.70 -3.26 9.77
CA ILE A 46 12.97 -3.86 9.36
C ILE A 46 12.77 -4.85 8.21
N GLU A 47 11.85 -5.80 8.35
CA GLU A 47 11.60 -6.85 7.35
C GLU A 47 11.27 -6.23 5.98
N ARG A 48 10.43 -5.20 5.97
CA ARG A 48 9.98 -4.51 4.75
C ARG A 48 10.96 -3.45 4.24
N GLY A 49 12.14 -3.33 4.85
CA GLY A 49 13.18 -2.38 4.44
C GLY A 49 12.73 -0.92 4.43
N LEU A 50 11.79 -0.53 5.31
CA LEU A 50 11.19 0.82 5.29
C LEU A 50 12.15 1.93 5.75
N LEU A 51 13.34 1.55 6.24
CA LEU A 51 14.40 2.48 6.62
C LEU A 51 15.19 3.01 5.41
N ASP A 52 15.17 2.29 4.27
CA ASP A 52 15.88 2.72 3.06
C ASP A 52 15.00 3.64 2.21
N LEU A 53 15.01 4.92 2.58
CA LEU A 53 14.27 5.99 1.89
C LEU A 53 14.70 6.14 0.41
N LYS A 54 15.98 5.89 0.09
CA LYS A 54 16.47 6.00 -1.30
C LYS A 54 15.89 4.90 -2.17
N ARG A 55 15.84 3.67 -1.66
CA ARG A 55 15.20 2.53 -2.34
C ARG A 55 13.71 2.78 -2.53
N GLN A 56 13.01 3.29 -1.52
CA GLN A 56 11.59 3.63 -1.62
C GLN A 56 11.32 4.71 -2.68
N GLN A 57 12.09 5.80 -2.67
CA GLN A 57 11.93 6.86 -3.68
C GLN A 57 12.18 6.36 -5.11
N ARG A 58 13.19 5.50 -5.32
CA ARG A 58 13.43 4.89 -6.64
C ARG A 58 12.27 4.00 -7.07
N TYR A 59 11.66 3.28 -6.14
CA TYR A 59 10.50 2.44 -6.42
C TYR A 59 9.26 3.27 -6.77
N GLU A 60 8.97 4.34 -6.02
CA GLU A 60 7.83 5.21 -6.28
C GLU A 60 7.96 6.00 -7.59
N ARG A 61 9.18 6.44 -7.96
CA ARG A 61 9.44 7.16 -9.23
C ARG A 61 9.22 6.31 -10.48
N LYS A 62 9.36 4.98 -10.38
CA LYS A 62 9.12 4.07 -11.51
C LYS A 62 7.64 3.87 -11.83
N ARG A 63 6.74 4.33 -10.96
CA ARG A 63 5.31 4.03 -11.02
C ARG A 63 4.49 5.21 -11.50
N THR A 64 3.44 4.90 -12.25
CA THR A 64 2.47 5.91 -12.69
C THR A 64 1.75 6.53 -11.49
N LYS A 65 1.06 7.65 -11.71
CA LYS A 65 0.27 8.28 -10.65
C LYS A 65 -0.80 7.32 -10.10
N GLU A 66 -1.48 6.61 -10.98
CA GLU A 66 -2.57 5.69 -10.63
C GLU A 66 -2.07 4.48 -9.85
N GLU A 67 -0.93 3.91 -10.25
CA GLU A 67 -0.28 2.83 -9.49
C GLU A 67 0.10 3.29 -8.08
N ARG A 68 0.61 4.52 -7.94
CA ARG A 68 0.94 5.11 -6.64
C ARG A 68 -0.30 5.28 -5.76
N ASP A 69 -1.42 5.68 -6.33
CA ASP A 69 -2.68 5.84 -5.59
C ASP A 69 -3.18 4.50 -5.04
N ILE A 70 -3.07 3.42 -5.83
CA ILE A 70 -3.41 2.05 -5.38
C ILE A 70 -2.47 1.62 -4.24
N ILE A 71 -1.15 1.77 -4.42
CA ILE A 71 -0.19 1.40 -3.37
C ILE A 71 -0.46 2.16 -2.08
N ASN A 72 -0.67 3.48 -2.16
CA ASN A 72 -0.90 4.32 -1.00
C ASN A 72 -2.17 3.92 -0.24
N SER A 73 -3.24 3.64 -0.98
CA SER A 73 -4.49 3.11 -0.40
C SER A 73 -4.26 1.77 0.30
N MET A 74 -3.40 0.93 -0.28
CA MET A 74 -3.12 -0.40 0.25
C MET A 74 -2.12 -0.44 1.42
N LYS A 75 -1.28 0.60 1.61
CA LYS A 75 -0.27 0.65 2.69
C LYS A 75 -0.84 0.32 4.07
N ILE A 76 -2.08 0.72 4.37
CA ILE A 76 -2.72 0.48 5.67
C ILE A 76 -2.91 -1.02 5.95
N PHE A 77 -3.20 -1.79 4.91
CA PHE A 77 -3.45 -3.24 4.98
C PHE A 77 -2.18 -4.08 5.02
N ALA A 78 -1.01 -3.47 4.84
CA ALA A 78 0.27 -4.18 4.93
C ALA A 78 0.48 -4.86 6.30
N ARG A 79 -0.10 -4.30 7.37
CA ARG A 79 0.02 -4.84 8.74
C ARG A 79 -0.66 -6.20 8.96
N PHE A 80 -1.55 -6.61 8.06
CA PHE A 80 -2.34 -7.83 8.17
C PHE A 80 -1.82 -8.97 7.28
N ASN A 81 -0.77 -8.71 6.51
CA ASN A 81 -0.24 -9.63 5.52
C ASN A 81 1.27 -9.77 5.69
N THR A 82 1.84 -10.87 5.20
CA THR A 82 3.29 -10.97 4.99
C THR A 82 3.76 -9.92 3.96
N GLU A 83 5.07 -9.68 3.88
CA GLU A 83 5.58 -8.76 2.86
C GLU A 83 5.26 -9.23 1.45
N GLU A 84 5.52 -10.50 1.19
CA GLU A 84 5.32 -11.13 -0.10
C GLU A 84 3.84 -11.12 -0.52
N ASP A 85 2.94 -11.51 0.37
CA ASP A 85 1.51 -11.56 0.06
C ASP A 85 0.94 -10.17 -0.15
N HIS A 86 1.36 -9.20 0.66
CA HIS A 86 0.95 -7.80 0.45
C HIS A 86 1.38 -7.29 -0.93
N GLN A 87 2.63 -7.58 -1.32
CA GLN A 87 3.14 -7.16 -2.62
C GLN A 87 2.42 -7.87 -3.78
N LYS A 88 2.09 -9.16 -3.63
CA LYS A 88 1.27 -9.91 -4.60
C LYS A 88 -0.12 -9.27 -4.74
N ILE A 89 -0.80 -8.97 -3.64
CA ILE A 89 -2.13 -8.33 -3.65
C ILE A 89 -2.08 -6.99 -4.38
N VAL A 90 -1.12 -6.11 -4.03
CA VAL A 90 -0.98 -4.79 -4.66
C VAL A 90 -0.70 -4.91 -6.15
N ASN A 91 0.19 -5.82 -6.55
CA ASN A 91 0.48 -6.04 -7.97
C ASN A 91 -0.72 -6.60 -8.74
N ASN A 92 -1.52 -7.47 -8.10
CA ASN A 92 -2.73 -8.00 -8.70
C ASN A 92 -3.79 -6.91 -8.88
N LEU A 93 -3.97 -6.01 -7.92
CA LEU A 93 -4.87 -4.85 -8.05
C LEU A 93 -4.46 -3.93 -9.21
N ILE A 94 -3.16 -3.67 -9.36
CA ILE A 94 -2.64 -2.88 -10.49
C ILE A 94 -2.94 -3.57 -11.82
N LYS A 95 -2.62 -4.86 -11.94
CA LYS A 95 -2.91 -5.64 -13.14
C LYS A 95 -4.40 -5.68 -13.46
N GLU A 96 -5.24 -5.86 -12.45
CA GLU A 96 -6.69 -5.90 -12.60
C GLU A 96 -7.22 -4.59 -13.17
N ARG A 97 -6.75 -3.45 -12.66
CA ARG A 97 -7.10 -2.14 -13.20
C ARG A 97 -6.66 -1.98 -14.66
N MET A 98 -5.41 -2.32 -14.98
CA MET A 98 -4.92 -2.28 -16.37
C MET A 98 -5.79 -3.14 -17.29
N LEU A 99 -6.18 -4.34 -16.84
CA LEU A 99 -7.06 -5.22 -17.61
C LEU A 99 -8.45 -4.62 -17.80
N ARG A 100 -9.02 -3.94 -16.79
CA ARG A 100 -10.31 -3.23 -16.93
C ARG A 100 -10.23 -2.14 -17.98
N GLU A 101 -9.17 -1.34 -17.99
CA GLU A 101 -8.96 -0.29 -18.98
C GLU A 101 -8.85 -0.87 -20.39
N VAL A 102 -8.09 -1.96 -20.57
CA VAL A 102 -7.98 -2.66 -21.85
C VAL A 102 -9.35 -3.22 -22.29
N ILE A 103 -10.11 -3.83 -21.37
CA ILE A 103 -11.45 -4.33 -21.69
C ILE A 103 -12.38 -3.20 -22.14
N GLU A 104 -12.33 -2.04 -21.48
CA GLU A 104 -13.13 -0.87 -21.85
C GLU A 104 -12.75 -0.35 -23.24
N GLN A 105 -11.46 -0.25 -23.55
CA GLN A 105 -10.98 0.12 -24.89
C GLN A 105 -11.45 -0.87 -25.96
N LEU A 106 -11.36 -2.18 -25.70
CA LEU A 106 -11.83 -3.21 -26.63
C LEU A 106 -13.34 -3.15 -26.85
N LYS A 107 -14.12 -2.87 -25.80
CA LYS A 107 -15.57 -2.65 -25.91
C LYS A 107 -15.87 -1.40 -26.74
N TYR A 108 -15.11 -0.33 -26.59
CA TYR A 108 -15.23 0.88 -27.40
C TYR A 108 -14.95 0.62 -28.89
N PHE A 109 -13.90 -0.12 -29.22
CA PHE A 109 -13.63 -0.47 -30.62
C PHE A 109 -14.72 -1.36 -31.21
N ARG A 110 -15.21 -2.34 -30.43
CA ARG A 110 -16.33 -3.18 -30.86
C ARG A 110 -17.60 -2.37 -31.13
N SER A 111 -17.92 -1.37 -30.31
CA SER A 111 -19.10 -0.51 -30.53
C SER A 111 -18.97 0.38 -31.77
N LYS A 112 -17.73 0.68 -32.19
CA LYS A 112 -17.42 1.35 -33.46
C LYS A 112 -17.42 0.41 -34.68
N GLY A 113 -17.73 -0.88 -34.49
CA GLY A 113 -17.74 -1.87 -35.56
C GLY A 113 -16.36 -2.38 -35.97
N LEU A 114 -15.31 -2.06 -35.21
CA LEU A 114 -13.95 -2.54 -35.45
C LEU A 114 -13.82 -3.93 -34.83
N THR A 115 -13.66 -4.96 -35.67
CA THR A 115 -13.63 -6.37 -35.24
C THR A 115 -12.29 -7.05 -35.51
N SER A 116 -11.39 -6.41 -36.25
CA SER A 116 -10.02 -6.89 -36.51
C SER A 116 -8.96 -5.95 -35.94
N LEU A 117 -7.82 -6.50 -35.52
CA LEU A 117 -6.68 -5.73 -35.00
C LEU A 117 -6.15 -4.71 -36.03
N ASP A 118 -6.10 -5.08 -37.32
CA ASP A 118 -5.68 -4.17 -38.40
C ASP A 118 -6.63 -2.95 -38.54
N GLN A 119 -7.93 -3.15 -38.32
CA GLN A 119 -8.90 -2.06 -38.34
C GLN A 119 -8.72 -1.13 -37.14
N ILE A 120 -8.45 -1.70 -35.96
CA ILE A 120 -8.18 -0.92 -34.74
C ILE A 120 -6.91 -0.09 -34.92
N GLU A 121 -5.85 -0.67 -35.48
CA GLU A 121 -4.58 0.02 -35.74
C GLU A 121 -4.76 1.20 -36.70
N LYS A 122 -5.43 0.97 -37.84
CA LYS A 122 -5.78 2.04 -38.81
C LYS A 122 -6.63 3.15 -38.18
N PHE A 123 -7.58 2.77 -37.33
CA PHE A 123 -8.43 3.72 -36.60
C PHE A 123 -7.60 4.57 -35.64
N ILE A 124 -6.73 3.97 -34.82
CA ILE A 124 -5.85 4.68 -33.88
C ILE A 124 -4.93 5.64 -34.63
N ASP A 125 -4.35 5.21 -35.76
CA ASP A 125 -3.47 6.05 -36.59
C ASP A 125 -4.21 7.23 -37.22
N SER A 126 -5.45 7.02 -37.69
CA SER A 126 -6.29 8.11 -38.19
C SER A 126 -6.59 9.16 -37.10
N GLN A 127 -6.88 8.71 -35.87
CA GLN A 127 -7.14 9.59 -34.73
C GLN A 127 -5.89 10.33 -34.27
N ARG A 128 -4.72 9.69 -34.29
CA ARG A 128 -3.43 10.34 -33.99
C ARG A 128 -3.11 11.44 -34.99
N LYS A 129 -3.27 11.18 -36.30
CA LYS A 129 -3.06 12.18 -37.35
C LYS A 129 -4.05 13.35 -37.26
N GLY A 130 -5.31 13.09 -36.93
CA GLY A 130 -6.33 14.11 -36.68
C GLY A 130 -6.00 15.02 -35.48
N ASN A 131 -5.59 14.43 -34.36
CA ASN A 131 -5.20 15.19 -33.16
C ASN A 131 -3.90 15.99 -33.35
N ALA A 132 -2.94 15.48 -34.11
CA ALA A 132 -1.73 16.22 -34.48
C ALA A 132 -2.05 17.44 -35.35
N GLY A 133 -2.97 17.31 -36.34
CA GLY A 133 -3.43 18.44 -37.15
C GLY A 133 -4.20 19.52 -36.39
N LEU A 134 -4.90 19.15 -35.30
CA LEU A 134 -5.62 20.06 -34.40
C LEU A 134 -4.69 20.85 -33.47
N GLN A 135 -3.52 20.30 -33.08
CA GLN A 135 -2.52 21.04 -32.31
C GLN A 135 -1.73 22.03 -33.17
N VAL A 136 -1.40 21.66 -34.42
CA VAL A 136 -0.71 22.56 -35.36
C VAL A 136 -1.56 23.80 -35.66
N LYS A 137 -2.88 23.65 -35.89
CA LYS A 137 -3.81 24.77 -36.14
C LYS A 137 -4.10 25.70 -34.95
N LYS A 138 -3.73 25.30 -33.73
CA LYS A 138 -3.87 26.17 -32.53
C LYS A 138 -2.58 26.97 -32.24
N SER A 139 -1.52 26.74 -33.01
CA SER A 139 -0.19 27.33 -32.81
C SER A 139 0.14 28.40 -33.87
N GLU A 140 -0.76 28.64 -34.81
CA GLU A 140 -0.76 29.74 -35.79
C GLU A 140 -1.79 30.79 -35.36
#